data_AF-A0A2E4AS64-F1
#
_entry.id   AF-A0A2E4AS64-F1
#
_cell.length_a   1.000
_cell.length_b   1.000
_cell.length_c   1.000
_cell.angle_alpha   90.00
_cell.angle_beta   90.00
_cell.angle_gamma   90.00
#
_symmetry.space_group_name_H-M   'P 1'
#
loop_
_entity.id
_entity.type
_entity.pdbx_description
1 polymer ?
#
loop_
_entity_poly.entity_id
_entity_poly.type
_entity_poly.pdbx_seq_one_letter_code
_entity_poly.pdbx_strand_id
1 'polypeptide(L)' 'MSCPICKAEAVKPHSPFCSRRCAQADLGRWLMGDYAIPAH' A
#
# COMPACT_ATOMS: atom_id res chain seq x y z
N MET A 1 2.61 4.24 12.62
CA MET A 1 2.19 3.07 11.79
C MET A 1 3.12 2.98 10.60
N SER A 2 3.50 1.77 10.18
CA SER A 2 4.47 1.53 9.11
C SER A 2 3.77 1.43 7.75
N CYS A 3 4.37 1.99 6.70
CA CYS A 3 3.88 1.96 5.34
C CYS A 3 3.81 0.51 4.84
N PRO A 4 2.66 0.01 4.37
CA PRO A 4 2.52 -1.39 3.94
C PRO A 4 3.35 -1.73 2.69
N ILE A 5 3.80 -0.72 1.94
CA ILE A 5 4.55 -0.91 0.69
C ILE A 5 6.06 -0.98 0.91
N CYS A 6 6.62 -0.10 1.74
CA CYS A 6 8.08 0.04 1.91
C CYS A 6 8.56 0.01 3.36
N LYS A 7 7.65 -0.17 4.33
CA LYS A 7 7.90 -0.24 5.78
C LYS A 7 8.43 1.05 6.44
N ALA A 8 8.61 2.14 5.69
CA ALA A 8 8.92 3.46 6.25
C ALA A 8 7.79 3.99 7.14
N GLU A 9 8.06 5.01 7.93
CA GLU A 9 7.03 5.65 8.77
C GLU A 9 5.93 6.29 7.89
N ALA A 10 4.67 5.99 8.20
CA ALA A 10 3.54 6.60 7.51
C ALA A 10 3.38 8.06 7.91
N VAL A 11 3.11 8.94 6.94
CA VAL A 11 3.05 10.39 7.16
C VAL A 11 1.77 10.98 6.61
N LYS A 12 1.19 11.98 7.29
CA LYS A 12 0.08 12.77 6.76
C LYS A 12 0.62 13.70 5.64
N PRO A 13 -0.13 13.92 4.55
CA PRO A 13 -1.52 13.49 4.29
C PRO A 13 -1.65 12.10 3.66
N HIS A 14 -0.55 11.36 3.51
CA HIS A 14 -0.51 10.09 2.76
C HIS A 14 -0.79 8.84 3.61
N SER A 15 -1.03 8.98 4.92
CA SER A 15 -1.41 7.87 5.79
C SER A 15 -2.54 7.03 5.17
N PRO A 16 -2.40 5.70 5.10
CA PRO A 16 -1.43 4.83 5.81
C PRO A 16 -0.04 4.68 5.15
N PHE A 17 0.27 5.42 4.09
CA PHE A 17 1.53 5.34 3.35
C PHE A 17 2.54 6.42 3.77
N CYS A 18 3.81 6.23 3.38
CA CYS A 18 4.85 7.24 3.57
C CYS A 18 4.92 8.31 2.46
N SER A 19 4.25 8.09 1.31
CA SER A 19 4.30 8.99 0.15
C SER A 19 3.18 8.69 -0.86
N ARG A 20 2.89 9.66 -1.74
CA ARG A 20 2.00 9.46 -2.91
C ARG A 20 2.46 8.30 -3.80
N ARG A 21 3.77 8.11 -3.98
CA ARG A 21 4.33 7.01 -4.79
C ARG A 21 3.94 5.64 -4.21
N CYS A 22 4.02 5.48 -2.89
CA CYS A 22 3.62 4.23 -2.24
C CYS A 22 2.11 3.99 -2.37
N ALA A 23 1.28 5.02 -2.23
CA ALA A 23 -0.16 4.90 -2.44
C ALA A 23 -0.52 4.46 -3.87
N GLN A 24 0.18 4.97 -4.88
CA GLN A 24 -0.02 4.55 -6.27
C GLN A 24 0.48 3.13 -6.56
N ALA A 25 1.60 2.73 -5.95
CA ALA A 25 2.09 1.36 -6.07
C ALA A 25 1.11 0.35 -5.46
N ASP A 26 0.53 0.68 -4.30
CA ASP A 26 -0.52 -0.12 -3.67
C ASP A 26 -1.76 -0.25 -4.56
N LEU A 27 -2.22 0.87 -5.13
CA LEU A 27 -3.32 0.88 -6.09
C LEU A 27 -3.02 0.00 -7.31
N GLY A 28 -1.78 0.02 -7.82
CA GLY A 28 -1.35 -0.84 -8.91
C GLY A 28 -1.49 -2.33 -8.57
N ARG A 29 -1.05 -2.75 -7.38
CA ARG A 29 -1.19 -4.14 -6.91
C ARG A 29 -2.66 -4.56 -6.80
N TRP A 30 -3.51 -3.66 -6.32
CA TRP A 30 -4.97 -3.85 -6.29
C TRP A 30 -5.55 -4.09 -7.68
N LEU A 31 -5.20 -3.24 -8.65
CA LEU A 31 -5.72 -3.33 -10.01
C LEU A 31 -5.19 -4.56 -10.77
N MET A 32 -3.99 -5.05 -10.42
CA MET A 32 -3.42 -6.27 -11.00
C MET A 32 -4.00 -7.55 -10.37
N GLY A 33 -4.79 -7.44 -9.29
CA GLY A 33 -5.34 -8.59 -8.59
C GLY A 33 -4.31 -9.32 -7.72
N ASP A 34 -3.19 -8.67 -7.38
CA ASP A 34 -2.15 -9.25 -6.53
C ASP A 34 -2.66 -9.52 -5.09
N TYR A 35 -3.71 -8.79 -4.69
CA TYR A 35 -4.40 -9.03 -3.43
C TYR A 35 -5.53 -10.04 -3.65
N ALA A 36 -5.25 -11.31 -3.33
CA ALA A 36 -6.21 -12.40 -3.36
C ALA A 36 -6.48 -12.94 -1.95
N ILE A 37 -7.74 -13.31 -1.70
CA ILE A 37 -8.13 -14.08 -0.49
C ILE A 37 -8.03 -15.56 -0.86
N PRO A 38 -7.25 -16.38 -0.11
CA PRO A 38 -7.15 -17.81 -0.37
C PRO A 38 -8.52 -18.50 -0.32
N ALA A 39 -8.83 -19.32 -1.32
CA ALA A 39 -10.00 -20.18 -1.32
C ALA A 39 -9.60 -21.57 -0.81
N HIS A 40 -10.10 -21.94 0.37
CA HIS A 40 -9.99 -23.27 0.96
C HIS A 40 -11.39 -23.85 1.15
#